data_AF-A0A1M6BPL3-F1
#
_entry.id   AF-A0A1M6BPL3-F1
#
_cell.length_a   1.000
_cell.length_b   1.000
_cell.length_c   1.000
_cell.angle_alpha   90.00
_cell.angle_beta   90.00
_cell.angle_gamma   90.00
#
_symmetry.space_group_name_H-M   'P 1'
#
loop_
_entity.id
_entity.type
_entity.pdbx_description
1 polymer ?
#
loop_
_entity_poly.entity_id
_entity_poly.type
_entity_poly.pdbx_seq_one_letter_code
_entity_poly.pdbx_strand_id
1 'polypeptide(L)'
;MKNYSMFDVIGPRMIGPSSSHTAGAARLSKAARKIGGEEIKQVSFYLHGSFAKTYKGHGTDRALVAGILGMEPNDENLRYAMEIALEKGIEFEFIEADLGDVHPNTVKIIMKGISGKTTEVIGSSVGGGNIRVFKINGLDVEFTGEYPTLLVRHIDKPGAIAKISLILSEYGINIAFMRVFRQSKGKDAFMIIETDNKINEEVIDKTKALGEDFISVYLIDAL
;
A
#
# COMPACT_ATOMS: atom_id res chain seq x y z
N MET A 1 0.47 28.04 -1.66
CA MET A 1 -0.94 27.61 -1.79
C MET A 1 -0.93 26.19 -2.34
N LYS A 2 -1.68 25.25 -1.76
CA LYS A 2 -1.88 23.93 -2.40
C LYS A 2 -2.67 24.17 -3.68
N ASN A 3 -2.11 23.80 -4.83
CA ASN A 3 -2.83 23.81 -6.09
C ASN A 3 -3.75 22.59 -6.08
N TYR A 4 -5.06 22.82 -5.96
CA TYR A 4 -6.06 21.78 -6.11
C TYR A 4 -6.38 21.61 -7.59
N SER A 5 -6.21 20.40 -8.09
CA SER A 5 -6.68 19.98 -9.39
C SER A 5 -8.21 19.82 -9.36
N MET A 6 -8.87 19.95 -10.51
CA MET A 6 -10.30 19.63 -10.65
C MET A 6 -10.59 18.17 -10.23
N PHE A 7 -9.61 17.28 -10.39
CA PHE A 7 -9.68 15.89 -9.96
C PHE A 7 -9.57 15.71 -8.43
N ASP A 8 -9.09 16.70 -7.68
CA ASP A 8 -9.09 16.67 -6.21
C ASP A 8 -10.48 17.00 -5.64
N VAL A 9 -11.31 17.68 -6.44
CA VAL A 9 -12.67 18.11 -6.09
C VAL A 9 -13.71 17.04 -6.50
N ILE A 10 -13.48 16.38 -7.63
CA ILE A 10 -14.32 15.29 -8.13
C ILE A 10 -13.81 13.99 -7.50
N GLY A 11 -14.60 13.39 -6.60
CA GLY A 11 -14.26 12.10 -5.99
C GLY A 11 -13.96 11.00 -7.03
N PRO A 12 -13.24 9.93 -6.65
CA PRO A 12 -12.79 8.92 -7.59
C PRO A 12 -13.98 8.17 -8.18
N ARG A 13 -13.81 7.64 -9.38
CA ARG A 13 -14.74 6.62 -9.90
C ARG A 13 -14.68 5.41 -8.97
N MET A 14 -15.82 5.04 -8.41
CA MET A 14 -15.91 3.95 -7.44
C MET A 14 -17.28 3.30 -7.43
N ILE A 15 -17.35 2.13 -6.82
CA ILE A 15 -18.59 1.48 -6.39
C ILE A 15 -18.75 1.72 -4.89
N GLY A 16 -19.95 2.08 -4.47
CA GLY A 16 -20.29 2.30 -3.07
C GLY A 16 -20.50 3.78 -2.71
N PRO A 17 -20.92 4.06 -1.47
CA PRO A 17 -21.45 5.38 -1.11
C PRO A 17 -20.37 6.39 -0.70
N SER A 18 -19.13 5.97 -0.43
CA SER A 18 -18.14 6.81 0.25
C SER A 18 -16.72 6.67 -0.31
N SER A 19 -16.13 7.79 -0.72
CA SER A 19 -14.78 7.82 -1.28
C SER A 19 -13.71 7.47 -0.25
N SER A 20 -13.87 7.89 0.99
CA SER A 20 -12.92 7.55 2.06
C SER A 20 -13.06 6.11 2.53
N HIS A 21 -14.30 5.64 2.71
CA HIS A 21 -14.58 4.34 3.31
C HIS A 21 -14.59 3.20 2.31
N THR A 22 -14.81 3.47 1.02
CA THR A 22 -14.84 2.45 -0.03
C THR A 22 -13.62 2.58 -0.93
N ALA A 23 -13.45 3.69 -1.66
CA ALA A 23 -12.32 3.82 -2.58
C ALA A 23 -10.96 3.87 -1.87
N GLY A 24 -10.84 4.67 -0.80
CA GLY A 24 -9.61 4.74 -0.01
C GLY A 24 -9.26 3.41 0.67
N ALA A 25 -10.26 2.71 1.20
CA ALA A 25 -10.06 1.40 1.82
C ALA A 25 -9.59 0.34 0.81
N ALA A 26 -10.21 0.27 -0.38
CA ALA A 26 -9.78 -0.63 -1.44
C ALA A 26 -8.35 -0.34 -1.91
N ARG A 27 -8.02 0.92 -2.17
CA ARG A 27 -6.67 1.34 -2.57
C ARG A 27 -5.60 1.01 -1.53
N LEU A 28 -5.89 1.27 -0.26
CA LEU A 28 -4.97 0.98 0.85
C LEU A 28 -4.71 -0.52 0.96
N SER A 29 -5.76 -1.33 0.87
CA SER A 29 -5.65 -2.78 0.96
C SER A 29 -4.95 -3.38 -0.27
N LYS A 30 -5.16 -2.80 -1.46
CA LYS A 30 -4.41 -3.14 -2.68
C LYS A 30 -2.92 -2.82 -2.57
N ALA A 31 -2.56 -1.66 -2.01
CA ALA A 31 -1.17 -1.33 -1.72
C ALA A 31 -0.56 -2.34 -0.74
N ALA A 32 -1.29 -2.70 0.33
CA ALA A 32 -0.85 -3.73 1.26
C ALA A 32 -0.64 -5.09 0.57
N ARG A 33 -1.58 -5.52 -0.30
CA ARG A 33 -1.46 -6.75 -1.10
C ARG A 33 -0.18 -6.80 -1.95
N LYS A 34 0.19 -5.67 -2.57
CA LYS A 34 1.42 -5.55 -3.36
C LYS A 34 2.67 -5.68 -2.47
N ILE A 35 2.66 -5.04 -1.29
CA ILE A 35 3.74 -5.14 -0.30
C ILE A 35 3.88 -6.57 0.26
N GLY A 36 2.78 -7.30 0.41
CA GLY A 36 2.80 -8.72 0.81
C GLY A 36 3.64 -9.57 -0.14
N GLY A 37 3.52 -9.33 -1.45
CA GLY A 37 4.39 -9.89 -2.48
C GLY A 37 4.18 -11.37 -2.81
N GLU A 38 3.17 -12.01 -2.22
CA GLU A 38 2.83 -13.42 -2.46
C GLU A 38 1.32 -13.64 -2.33
N GLU A 39 0.82 -14.83 -2.63
CA GLU A 39 -0.58 -15.19 -2.39
C GLU A 39 -0.92 -15.21 -0.90
N ILE A 40 -2.06 -14.61 -0.55
CA ILE A 40 -2.51 -14.45 0.83
C ILE A 40 -3.41 -15.63 1.20
N LYS A 41 -3.11 -16.28 2.32
CA LYS A 41 -3.95 -17.32 2.91
C LYS A 41 -4.93 -16.76 3.92
N GLN A 42 -4.48 -15.80 4.73
CA GLN A 42 -5.29 -15.19 5.78
C GLN A 42 -4.98 -13.69 5.88
N VAL A 43 -5.99 -12.87 6.17
CA VAL A 43 -5.84 -11.45 6.44
C VAL A 43 -6.69 -10.98 7.63
N SER A 44 -6.09 -10.25 8.55
CA SER A 44 -6.78 -9.64 9.69
C SER A 44 -6.75 -8.12 9.54
N PHE A 45 -7.92 -7.48 9.59
CA PHE A 45 -8.07 -6.03 9.50
C PHE A 45 -8.39 -5.46 10.87
N TYR A 46 -7.46 -4.67 11.42
CA TYR A 46 -7.65 -3.93 12.66
C TYR A 46 -8.09 -2.51 12.32
N LEU A 47 -9.38 -2.25 12.50
CA LEU A 47 -10.04 -1.01 12.10
C LEU A 47 -9.99 -0.01 13.24
N HIS A 48 -9.63 1.24 12.95
CA HIS A 48 -9.59 2.33 13.92
C HIS A 48 -10.69 3.36 13.69
N GLY A 49 -11.06 4.09 14.74
CA GLY A 49 -11.92 5.28 14.65
C GLY A 49 -13.19 5.07 13.83
N SER A 50 -13.38 5.90 12.80
CA SER A 50 -14.56 5.86 11.92
C SER A 50 -14.64 4.56 11.12
N PHE A 51 -13.51 3.96 10.73
CA PHE A 51 -13.51 2.64 10.10
C PHE A 51 -14.08 1.59 11.07
N ALA A 52 -13.62 1.56 12.32
CA ALA A 52 -14.16 0.63 13.32
C ALA A 52 -15.68 0.76 13.50
N LYS A 53 -16.19 2.00 13.52
CA LYS A 53 -17.60 2.26 13.84
C LYS A 53 -18.57 2.11 12.68
N THR A 54 -18.09 2.25 11.43
CA THR A 54 -19.00 2.35 10.28
C THR A 54 -18.67 1.40 9.13
N TYR A 55 -17.72 0.47 9.30
CA TYR A 55 -17.24 -0.35 8.18
C TYR A 55 -18.34 -1.13 7.45
N LYS A 56 -19.35 -1.66 8.16
CA LYS A 56 -20.47 -2.36 7.53
C LYS A 56 -21.40 -1.43 6.76
N GLY A 57 -21.71 -0.26 7.34
CA GLY A 57 -22.64 0.71 6.76
C GLY A 57 -22.11 1.37 5.49
N HIS A 58 -20.79 1.60 5.43
CA HIS A 58 -20.13 2.19 4.25
C HIS A 58 -19.49 1.15 3.32
N GLY A 59 -19.60 -0.15 3.62
CA GLY A 59 -19.01 -1.23 2.82
C GLY A 59 -17.47 -1.25 2.83
N THR A 60 -16.85 -0.71 3.89
CA THR A 60 -15.39 -0.70 4.07
C THR A 60 -14.83 -2.12 4.19
N ASP A 61 -15.55 -3.02 4.84
CA ASP A 61 -15.17 -4.44 4.90
C ASP A 61 -15.01 -5.05 3.51
N ARG A 62 -16.03 -4.89 2.66
CA ARG A 62 -16.00 -5.36 1.27
C ARG A 62 -14.88 -4.71 0.49
N ALA A 63 -14.69 -3.40 0.64
CA ALA A 63 -13.62 -2.67 -0.03
C ALA A 63 -12.22 -3.16 0.37
N LEU A 64 -11.99 -3.40 1.66
CA LEU A 64 -10.72 -3.93 2.17
C LEU A 64 -10.44 -5.31 1.59
N VAL A 65 -11.43 -6.20 1.55
CA VAL A 65 -11.27 -7.53 0.94
C VAL A 65 -11.06 -7.41 -0.57
N ALA A 66 -11.77 -6.52 -1.26
CA ALA A 66 -11.59 -6.26 -2.69
C ALA A 66 -10.16 -5.83 -3.01
N GLY A 67 -9.58 -4.94 -2.19
CA GLY A 67 -8.19 -4.54 -2.35
C GLY A 67 -7.19 -5.69 -2.13
N ILE A 68 -7.45 -6.60 -1.17
CA ILE A 68 -6.66 -7.83 -1.01
C ILE A 68 -6.73 -8.72 -2.26
N LEU A 69 -7.89 -8.77 -2.91
CA LEU A 69 -8.07 -9.46 -4.20
C LEU A 69 -7.42 -8.74 -5.38
N GLY A 70 -6.89 -7.53 -5.18
CA GLY A 70 -6.26 -6.72 -6.21
C GLY A 70 -7.23 -5.88 -7.05
N MET A 71 -8.50 -5.79 -6.65
CA MET A 71 -9.54 -5.05 -7.36
C MET A 71 -9.35 -3.54 -7.23
N GLU A 72 -9.80 -2.81 -8.25
CA GLU A 72 -9.89 -1.34 -8.21
C GLU A 72 -11.17 -0.87 -7.50
N PRO A 73 -11.20 0.37 -6.99
CA PRO A 73 -12.41 0.95 -6.40
C PRO A 73 -13.65 0.93 -7.30
N ASN A 74 -13.48 0.94 -8.62
CA ASN A 74 -14.55 0.94 -9.62
C ASN A 74 -14.85 -0.45 -10.21
N ASP A 75 -14.24 -1.52 -9.70
CA ASP A 75 -14.49 -2.88 -10.15
C ASP A 75 -15.90 -3.33 -9.76
N GLU A 76 -16.68 -3.81 -10.74
CA GLU A 76 -18.06 -4.29 -10.54
C GLU A 76 -18.16 -5.42 -9.52
N ASN A 77 -17.10 -6.23 -9.40
CA ASN A 77 -17.01 -7.35 -8.49
C ASN A 77 -16.71 -6.95 -7.04
N LEU A 78 -16.41 -5.67 -6.75
CA LEU A 78 -16.15 -5.19 -5.39
C LEU A 78 -17.28 -5.56 -4.43
N ARG A 79 -18.54 -5.56 -4.92
CA ARG A 79 -19.72 -5.95 -4.13
C ARG A 79 -19.72 -7.43 -3.70
N TYR A 80 -19.05 -8.29 -4.47
CA TYR A 80 -18.94 -9.74 -4.27
C TYR A 80 -17.57 -10.14 -3.68
N ALA A 81 -16.74 -9.18 -3.28
CA ALA A 81 -15.36 -9.44 -2.89
C ALA A 81 -15.22 -10.46 -1.74
N MET A 82 -16.13 -10.45 -0.76
CA MET A 82 -16.12 -11.43 0.33
C MET A 82 -16.37 -12.85 -0.17
N GLU A 83 -17.34 -13.03 -1.06
CA GLU A 83 -17.69 -14.33 -1.65
C GLU A 83 -16.51 -14.87 -2.48
N ILE A 84 -15.96 -14.01 -3.35
CA ILE A 84 -14.79 -14.33 -4.18
C ILE A 84 -13.57 -14.69 -3.32
N ALA A 85 -13.36 -14.00 -2.19
CA ALA A 85 -12.27 -14.31 -1.28
C ALA A 85 -12.43 -15.70 -0.64
N LEU A 86 -13.64 -16.04 -0.18
CA LEU A 86 -13.93 -17.37 0.37
C LEU A 86 -13.78 -18.48 -0.68
N GLU A 87 -14.23 -18.26 -1.92
CA GLU A 87 -14.04 -19.20 -3.03
C GLU A 87 -12.56 -19.44 -3.36
N LYS A 88 -11.73 -18.40 -3.21
CA LYS A 88 -10.27 -18.49 -3.34
C LYS A 88 -9.57 -19.07 -2.10
N GLY A 89 -10.32 -19.44 -1.07
CA GLY A 89 -9.77 -19.99 0.18
C GLY A 89 -9.02 -18.96 1.03
N ILE A 90 -9.31 -17.66 0.86
CA ILE A 90 -8.72 -16.59 1.67
C ILE A 90 -9.59 -16.38 2.91
N GLU A 91 -9.01 -16.65 4.08
CA GLU A 91 -9.65 -16.36 5.35
C GLU A 91 -9.48 -14.88 5.71
N PHE A 92 -10.53 -14.25 6.22
CA PHE A 92 -10.44 -12.85 6.66
C PHE A 92 -11.27 -12.56 7.91
N GLU A 93 -10.80 -11.60 8.70
CA GLU A 93 -11.48 -11.12 9.89
C GLU A 93 -11.34 -9.61 10.07
N PHE A 94 -12.30 -9.02 10.79
CA PHE A 94 -12.34 -7.59 11.11
C PHE A 94 -12.40 -7.41 12.62
N ILE A 95 -11.47 -6.62 13.15
CA ILE A 95 -11.27 -6.40 14.57
C ILE A 95 -11.31 -4.90 14.81
N GLU A 96 -12.15 -4.43 15.74
CA GLU A 96 -12.08 -3.04 16.20
C GLU A 96 -10.82 -2.84 17.05
N ALA A 97 -10.07 -1.77 16.79
CA ALA A 97 -8.83 -1.46 17.49
C ALA A 97 -8.64 0.04 17.70
N ASP A 98 -8.01 0.39 18.82
CA ASP A 98 -7.43 1.72 18.99
C ASP A 98 -5.97 1.68 18.51
N LEU A 99 -5.63 2.51 17.53
CA LEU A 99 -4.30 2.61 16.94
C LEU A 99 -3.56 3.88 17.37
N GLY A 100 -4.09 4.59 18.39
CA GLY A 100 -3.49 5.78 18.97
C GLY A 100 -3.81 7.05 18.19
N ASP A 101 -2.88 8.01 18.20
CA ASP A 101 -3.04 9.30 17.54
C ASP A 101 -2.78 9.20 16.03
N VAL A 102 -3.76 8.63 15.32
CA VAL A 102 -3.76 8.45 13.88
C VAL A 102 -5.09 8.94 13.29
N HIS A 103 -5.15 9.07 11.96
CA HIS A 103 -6.38 9.50 11.29
C HIS A 103 -7.55 8.54 11.61
N PRO A 104 -8.79 9.01 11.79
CA PRO A 104 -9.92 8.14 12.17
C PRO A 104 -10.26 7.05 11.15
N ASN A 105 -9.85 7.20 9.88
CA ASN A 105 -10.01 6.18 8.84
C ASN A 105 -8.72 5.36 8.67
N THR A 106 -8.20 4.81 9.76
CA THR A 106 -6.96 4.01 9.75
C THR A 106 -7.28 2.53 9.85
N VAL A 107 -6.49 1.71 9.17
CA VAL A 107 -6.51 0.26 9.30
C VAL A 107 -5.08 -0.26 9.40
N LYS A 108 -4.87 -1.22 10.31
CA LYS A 108 -3.70 -2.10 10.31
C LYS A 108 -4.11 -3.42 9.66
N ILE A 109 -3.41 -3.80 8.60
CA ILE A 109 -3.64 -5.00 7.81
C ILE A 109 -2.50 -5.97 8.11
N ILE A 110 -2.84 -7.14 8.66
CA ILE A 110 -1.90 -8.23 8.89
C ILE A 110 -2.22 -9.33 7.88
N MET A 111 -1.30 -9.61 6.97
CA MET A 111 -1.45 -10.62 5.93
C MET A 111 -0.52 -11.78 6.22
N LYS A 112 -1.05 -13.00 6.19
CA LYS A 112 -0.28 -14.24 6.22
C LYS A 112 -0.32 -14.88 4.84
N GLY A 113 0.85 -14.99 4.22
CA GLY A 113 1.01 -15.62 2.92
C GLY A 113 0.92 -17.15 2.97
N ILE A 114 0.79 -17.77 1.81
CA ILE A 114 0.80 -19.24 1.66
C ILE A 114 2.12 -19.86 2.16
N SER A 115 3.24 -19.14 2.07
CA SER A 115 4.54 -19.56 2.60
C SER A 115 4.62 -19.50 4.13
N GLY A 116 3.66 -18.87 4.78
CA GLY A 116 3.67 -18.58 6.22
C GLY A 116 4.30 -17.24 6.60
N LYS A 117 4.92 -16.52 5.66
CA LYS A 117 5.42 -15.15 5.89
C LYS A 117 4.26 -14.23 6.30
N THR A 118 4.52 -13.39 7.29
CA THR A 118 3.57 -12.39 7.77
C THR A 118 4.04 -11.00 7.37
N THR A 119 3.13 -10.18 6.85
CA THR A 119 3.37 -8.78 6.49
C THR A 119 2.34 -7.90 7.15
N GLU A 120 2.80 -6.87 7.85
CA GLU A 120 1.96 -5.84 8.48
C GLU A 120 2.08 -4.54 7.70
N VAL A 121 0.95 -3.91 7.39
CA VAL A 121 0.87 -2.57 6.79
C VAL A 121 -0.14 -1.74 7.54
N ILE A 122 0.21 -0.50 7.90
CA ILE A 122 -0.70 0.46 8.51
C ILE A 122 -0.78 1.70 7.63
N GLY A 123 -2.01 2.13 7.37
CA GLY A 123 -2.28 3.32 6.61
C GLY A 123 -3.64 3.93 6.93
N SER A 124 -3.88 5.11 6.40
CA SER A 124 -5.14 5.84 6.52
C SER A 124 -5.72 6.21 5.17
N SER A 125 -7.05 6.22 5.06
CA SER A 125 -7.71 6.99 3.99
C SER A 125 -7.91 8.43 4.46
N VAL A 126 -7.32 9.39 3.74
CA VAL A 126 -7.29 10.82 4.12
C VAL A 126 -8.37 11.66 3.44
N GLY A 127 -9.36 11.03 2.81
CA GLY A 127 -10.45 11.70 2.09
C GLY A 127 -10.25 11.71 0.57
N GLY A 128 -11.34 11.87 -0.19
CA GLY A 128 -11.29 11.88 -1.67
C GLY A 128 -10.80 10.57 -2.30
N GLY A 129 -10.80 9.45 -1.54
CA GLY A 129 -10.18 8.19 -1.97
C GLY A 129 -8.66 8.18 -1.94
N ASN A 130 -8.02 9.24 -1.44
CA ASN A 130 -6.58 9.29 -1.22
C ASN A 130 -6.22 8.49 0.03
N ILE A 131 -5.00 7.96 0.03
CA ILE A 131 -4.47 7.13 1.11
C ILE A 131 -3.12 7.67 1.57
N ARG A 132 -2.69 7.24 2.74
CA ARG A 132 -1.32 7.40 3.23
C ARG A 132 -0.92 6.12 3.93
N VAL A 133 0.09 5.42 3.42
CA VAL A 133 0.73 4.29 4.12
C VAL A 133 1.88 4.86 4.92
N PHE A 134 1.93 4.54 6.22
CA PHE A 134 2.92 5.13 7.13
C PHE A 134 3.67 4.12 8.01
N LYS A 135 3.30 2.83 7.98
CA LYS A 135 4.07 1.80 8.68
C LYS A 135 4.03 0.48 7.92
N ILE A 136 5.18 -0.19 7.82
CA ILE A 136 5.33 -1.52 7.23
C ILE A 136 6.23 -2.36 8.14
N ASN A 137 5.72 -3.50 8.63
CA ASN A 137 6.46 -4.41 9.53
C ASN A 137 7.14 -3.68 10.71
N GLY A 138 6.42 -2.74 11.33
CA GLY A 138 6.93 -1.91 12.43
C GLY A 138 7.89 -0.78 12.03
N LEU A 139 8.31 -0.68 10.76
CA LEU A 139 9.14 0.42 10.26
C LEU A 139 8.26 1.56 9.76
N ASP A 140 8.57 2.77 10.20
CA ASP A 140 7.91 3.96 9.67
C ASP A 140 8.25 4.14 8.19
N VAL A 141 7.24 4.51 7.40
CA VAL A 141 7.36 4.84 5.98
C VAL A 141 6.45 6.03 5.68
N GLU A 142 6.46 6.57 4.45
CA GLU A 142 5.45 7.54 4.03
C GLU A 142 5.31 7.60 2.51
N PHE A 143 4.15 7.18 1.98
CA PHE A 143 3.74 7.43 0.60
C PHE A 143 2.21 7.48 0.47
N THR A 144 1.71 8.15 -0.57
CA THR A 144 0.28 8.34 -0.83
C THR A 144 -0.24 7.51 -1.99
N GLY A 145 0.65 7.05 -2.87
CA GLY A 145 0.28 6.39 -4.12
C GLY A 145 -0.17 7.37 -5.22
N GLU A 146 0.01 8.68 -5.03
CA GLU A 146 -0.24 9.67 -6.09
C GLU A 146 0.72 9.50 -7.29
N TYR A 147 1.93 9.01 -7.02
CA TYR A 147 2.96 8.73 -8.00
C TYR A 147 3.23 7.22 -8.04
N PRO A 148 3.68 6.67 -9.19
CA PRO A 148 4.29 5.35 -9.23
C PRO A 148 5.40 5.30 -8.17
N THR A 149 5.33 4.31 -7.29
CA THR A 149 6.22 4.23 -6.12
C THR A 149 7.00 2.93 -6.14
N LEU A 150 8.34 3.03 -6.17
CA LEU A 150 9.23 1.91 -5.90
C LEU A 150 9.53 1.86 -4.40
N LEU A 151 9.13 0.77 -3.75
CA LEU A 151 9.44 0.49 -2.37
C LEU A 151 10.53 -0.59 -2.31
N VAL A 152 11.68 -0.24 -1.75
CA VAL A 152 12.85 -1.12 -1.67
C VAL A 152 13.23 -1.34 -0.21
N ARG A 153 13.05 -2.57 0.28
CA ARG A 153 13.62 -3.00 1.56
C ARG A 153 15.06 -3.41 1.33
N HIS A 154 15.98 -2.81 2.06
CA HIS A 154 17.41 -3.05 1.92
C HIS A 154 18.14 -2.91 3.27
N ILE A 155 19.41 -3.30 3.32
CA ILE A 155 20.29 -3.02 4.46
C ILE A 155 20.93 -1.63 4.29
N ASP A 156 20.87 -0.80 5.33
CA ASP A 156 21.44 0.55 5.37
C ASP A 156 22.99 0.51 5.29
N LYS A 157 23.50 0.50 4.05
CA LYS A 157 24.93 0.45 3.72
C LYS A 157 25.32 1.55 2.74
N PRO A 158 26.58 2.04 2.80
CA PRO A 158 27.10 2.98 1.81
C PRO A 158 26.88 2.48 0.37
N GLY A 159 26.39 3.37 -0.49
CA GLY A 159 26.14 3.08 -1.91
C GLY A 159 24.76 2.51 -2.24
N ALA A 160 23.92 2.15 -1.26
CA ALA A 160 22.59 1.62 -1.55
C ALA A 160 21.71 2.59 -2.37
N ILE A 161 21.63 3.85 -1.95
CA ILE A 161 20.90 4.91 -2.68
C ILE A 161 21.51 5.11 -4.08
N ALA A 162 22.84 5.16 -4.18
CA ALA A 162 23.54 5.40 -5.44
C ALA A 162 23.21 4.33 -6.48
N LYS A 163 23.21 3.04 -6.08
CA LYS A 163 22.86 1.91 -6.96
C LYS A 163 21.45 2.06 -7.54
N ILE A 164 20.45 2.39 -6.72
CA ILE A 164 19.07 2.55 -7.19
C ILE A 164 18.93 3.78 -8.09
N SER A 165 19.52 4.91 -7.70
CA SER A 165 19.46 6.13 -8.51
C SER A 165 20.11 5.95 -9.88
N LEU A 166 21.17 5.14 -9.97
CA LEU A 166 21.83 4.82 -11.23
C LEU A 166 20.90 4.01 -12.15
N ILE A 167 20.25 2.96 -11.63
CA ILE A 167 19.28 2.19 -12.41
C ILE A 167 18.17 3.12 -12.94
N LEU A 168 17.57 3.95 -12.09
CA LEU A 168 16.51 4.86 -12.55
C LEU A 168 17.01 5.83 -13.63
N SER A 169 18.22 6.35 -13.47
CA SER A 169 18.85 7.23 -14.46
C SER A 169 19.14 6.53 -15.80
N GLU A 170 19.55 5.26 -15.80
CA GLU A 170 19.77 4.48 -17.03
C GLU A 170 18.49 4.35 -17.88
N TYR A 171 17.33 4.37 -17.24
CA TYR A 171 16.02 4.31 -17.88
C TYR A 171 15.39 5.69 -18.11
N GLY A 172 16.11 6.77 -17.78
CA GLY A 172 15.60 8.14 -17.92
C GLY A 172 14.39 8.44 -17.01
N ILE A 173 14.26 7.75 -15.87
CA ILE A 173 13.15 7.93 -14.94
C ILE A 173 13.53 9.01 -13.91
N ASN A 174 12.77 10.12 -13.91
CA ASN A 174 12.96 11.17 -12.91
C ASN A 174 12.34 10.79 -11.56
N ILE A 175 12.97 11.24 -10.48
CA ILE A 175 12.54 11.03 -9.10
C ILE A 175 11.82 12.29 -8.61
N ALA A 176 10.53 12.17 -8.34
CA ALA A 176 9.73 13.24 -7.75
C ALA A 176 10.07 13.41 -6.26
N PHE A 177 10.08 12.28 -5.53
CA PHE A 177 10.44 12.24 -4.12
C PHE A 177 11.19 10.96 -3.78
N MET A 178 12.19 11.07 -2.90
CA MET A 178 12.86 9.92 -2.30
C MET A 178 12.88 10.10 -0.79
N ARG A 179 12.43 9.08 -0.05
CA ARG A 179 12.50 9.01 1.40
C ARG A 179 13.15 7.71 1.83
N VAL A 180 14.02 7.78 2.83
CA VAL A 180 14.68 6.60 3.39
C VAL A 180 14.40 6.55 4.88
N PHE A 181 13.82 5.45 5.32
CA PHE A 181 13.53 5.17 6.72
C PHE A 181 14.37 3.99 7.15
N ARG A 182 15.15 4.15 8.22
CA ARG A 182 16.01 3.10 8.76
C ARG A 182 15.59 2.77 10.18
N GLN A 183 15.65 1.50 10.55
CA GLN A 183 15.44 1.08 11.93
C GLN A 183 16.59 1.56 12.82
N SER A 184 17.81 1.30 12.39
CA SER A 184 19.06 1.77 13.00
C SER A 184 20.18 1.67 11.97
N LYS A 185 21.30 2.34 12.22
CA LYS A 185 22.48 2.27 11.35
C LYS A 185 22.89 0.82 11.06
N GLY A 186 23.05 0.46 9.79
CA GLY A 186 23.51 -0.87 9.36
C GLY A 186 22.46 -1.98 9.43
N LYS A 187 21.19 -1.67 9.72
CA LYS A 187 20.08 -2.64 9.73
C LYS A 187 19.11 -2.36 8.58
N ASP A 188 17.93 -2.98 8.65
CA ASP A 188 16.85 -2.79 7.69
C ASP A 188 16.46 -1.32 7.52
N ALA A 189 16.30 -0.96 6.25
CA ALA A 189 15.78 0.30 5.79
C ALA A 189 14.79 0.11 4.64
N PHE A 190 13.82 1.01 4.56
CA PHE A 190 12.95 1.18 3.41
C PHE A 190 13.35 2.43 2.65
N MET A 191 13.58 2.27 1.36
CA MET A 191 13.71 3.36 0.40
C MET A 191 12.40 3.45 -0.39
N ILE A 192 11.73 4.59 -0.29
CA ILE A 192 10.49 4.92 -0.99
C ILE A 192 10.88 5.91 -2.08
N ILE A 193 10.58 5.58 -3.33
CA ILE A 193 10.91 6.41 -4.48
C ILE A 193 9.64 6.63 -5.29
N GLU A 194 9.12 7.85 -5.24
CA GLU A 194 8.00 8.31 -6.05
C GLU A 194 8.56 8.92 -7.34
N THR A 195 8.14 8.42 -8.50
CA THR A 195 8.69 8.81 -9.80
C THR A 195 7.67 9.57 -10.65
N ASP A 196 8.13 10.43 -11.56
CA ASP A 196 7.21 11.19 -12.44
C ASP A 196 6.56 10.33 -13.52
N ASN A 197 7.22 9.23 -13.88
CA ASN A 197 6.81 8.31 -14.93
C ASN A 197 6.63 6.89 -14.39
N LYS A 198 5.94 6.05 -15.17
CA LYS A 198 5.80 4.63 -14.85
C LYS A 198 7.16 3.95 -14.76
N ILE A 199 7.27 3.02 -13.83
CA ILE A 199 8.46 2.21 -13.62
C ILE A 199 8.31 0.92 -14.42
N ASN A 200 9.24 0.68 -15.34
CA ASN A 200 9.22 -0.51 -16.18
C ASN A 200 9.58 -1.76 -15.38
N GLU A 201 9.09 -2.94 -15.79
CA GLU A 201 9.41 -4.20 -15.14
C GLU A 201 10.93 -4.48 -15.11
N GLU A 202 11.65 -4.09 -16.17
CA GLU A 202 13.12 -4.23 -16.20
C GLU A 202 13.84 -3.49 -15.07
N VAL A 203 13.32 -2.34 -14.63
CA VAL A 203 13.88 -1.57 -13.51
C VAL A 203 13.71 -2.35 -12.21
N ILE A 204 12.55 -2.99 -12.03
CA ILE A 204 12.27 -3.83 -10.87
C ILE A 204 13.22 -5.03 -10.88
N ASP A 205 13.39 -5.69 -12.01
CA ASP A 205 14.24 -6.88 -12.13
C ASP A 205 15.72 -6.55 -11.93
N LYS A 206 16.22 -5.45 -12.51
CA LYS A 206 17.57 -4.94 -12.23
C LYS A 206 17.76 -4.61 -10.75
N THR A 207 16.74 -4.02 -10.12
CA THR A 207 16.80 -3.67 -8.70
C THR A 207 16.88 -4.93 -7.83
N LYS A 208 16.09 -5.97 -8.12
CA LYS A 208 16.16 -7.27 -7.44
C LYS A 208 17.51 -7.95 -7.66
N ALA A 209 18.17 -7.72 -8.80
CA ALA A 209 19.48 -8.29 -9.13
C ALA A 209 20.67 -7.61 -8.41
N LEU A 210 20.47 -6.52 -7.65
CA LEU A 210 21.55 -5.79 -6.96
C LEU A 210 22.20 -6.56 -5.78
N GLY A 211 21.69 -7.74 -5.44
CA GLY A 211 22.29 -8.67 -4.48
C GLY A 211 21.60 -8.72 -3.12
N GLU A 212 22.20 -9.44 -2.18
CA GLU A 212 21.61 -9.83 -0.89
C GLU A 212 21.23 -8.64 0.01
N ASP A 213 21.85 -7.47 -0.19
CA ASP A 213 21.54 -6.26 0.55
C ASP A 213 20.17 -5.66 0.16
N PHE A 214 19.57 -6.08 -0.96
CA PHE A 214 18.27 -5.64 -1.45
C PHE A 214 17.23 -6.75 -1.25
N ILE A 215 16.63 -6.77 -0.06
CA ILE A 215 15.81 -7.85 0.47
C ILE A 215 14.50 -8.01 -0.31
N SER A 216 13.82 -6.90 -0.64
CA SER A 216 12.60 -6.94 -1.42
C SER A 216 12.31 -5.64 -2.15
N VAL A 217 11.65 -5.76 -3.29
CA VAL A 217 11.34 -4.65 -4.21
C VAL A 217 9.88 -4.77 -4.61
N TYR A 218 9.11 -3.71 -4.36
CA TYR A 218 7.69 -3.65 -4.68
C TYR A 218 7.41 -2.41 -5.50
N LEU A 219 6.60 -2.58 -6.55
CA LEU A 219 6.01 -1.47 -7.29
C LEU A 219 4.58 -1.26 -6.78
N ILE A 220 4.30 -0.04 -6.36
CA ILE A 220 2.94 0.44 -6.11
C ILE A 220 2.56 1.34 -7.28
N ASP A 221 1.54 0.94 -8.01
CA ASP A 221 0.97 1.72 -9.11
C ASP A 221 0.38 3.04 -8.58
N ALA A 222 0.44 4.09 -9.39
CA ALA A 222 -0.27 5.33 -9.08
C ALA A 222 -1.79 5.09 -9.04
N LEU A 223 -2.47 5.75 -8.11
CA LEU A 223 -3.89 5.60 -7.78
C LEU A 223 -4.86 6.28 -8.75
#